data_AF-A0A972MBW3-F1
#
_entry.id   AF-A0A972MBW3-F1
#
_cell.length_a   1.000
_cell.length_b   1.000
_cell.length_c   1.000
_cell.angle_alpha   90.00
_cell.angle_beta   90.00
_cell.angle_gamma   90.00
#
_symmetry.space_group_name_H-M   'P 1'
#
loop_
_entity.id
_entity.type
_entity.pdbx_description
1 polymer ?
#
loop_
_entity_poly.entity_id
_entity_poly.type
_entity_poly.pdbx_seq_one_letter_code
_entity_poly.pdbx_strand_id
1 'polypeptide(L)'
;MKIDLEKDFPNIYSKVDKDDFIDELRYFVVVDENYEDFDDEENDVFDPAEYNYLVYITQRAVDALGKENLEALYNSLDKDSSFENFLVAEEDLYGVKSELNEEEIGLKVMRLIDKLIEERG
;
A
#
# COMPACT_ATOMS: atom_id res chain seq x y z
N MET A 1 9.52 12.03 -8.07
CA MET A 1 9.18 12.26 -9.52
C MET A 1 7.77 12.86 -9.57
N LYS A 2 7.36 13.69 -10.56
CA LYS A 2 5.94 14.11 -10.59
C LYS A 2 5.12 12.99 -11.23
N ILE A 3 4.32 12.31 -10.42
CA ILE A 3 3.40 11.26 -10.83
C ILE A 3 2.16 11.90 -11.45
N ASP A 4 1.68 11.31 -12.54
CA ASP A 4 0.41 11.66 -13.17
C ASP A 4 -0.54 10.48 -12.99
N LEU A 5 -1.39 10.52 -11.95
CA LEU A 5 -2.19 9.37 -11.53
C LEU A 5 -3.08 8.81 -12.64
N GLU A 6 -3.64 9.66 -13.48
CA GLU A 6 -4.51 9.23 -14.60
C GLU A 6 -3.71 8.48 -15.67
N LYS A 7 -2.45 8.87 -15.90
CA LYS A 7 -1.59 8.22 -16.90
C LYS A 7 -0.82 7.02 -16.38
N ASP A 8 -0.34 7.11 -15.15
CA ASP A 8 0.53 6.12 -14.53
C ASP A 8 -0.27 4.98 -13.87
N PHE A 9 -1.51 5.25 -13.44
CA PHE A 9 -2.41 4.30 -12.79
C PHE A 9 -3.85 4.40 -13.34
N PRO A 10 -4.05 4.15 -14.64
CA PRO A 10 -5.34 4.41 -15.30
C PRO A 10 -6.48 3.54 -14.78
N ASN A 11 -6.20 2.32 -14.31
CA ASN A 11 -7.23 1.36 -13.92
C ASN A 11 -7.86 1.75 -12.59
N ILE A 12 -7.06 2.02 -11.56
CA ILE A 12 -7.57 2.51 -10.27
C ILE A 12 -8.20 3.90 -10.43
N TYR A 13 -7.60 4.77 -11.25
CA TYR A 13 -8.14 6.10 -11.51
C TYR A 13 -9.50 6.07 -12.22
N SER A 14 -9.80 5.00 -12.96
CA SER A 14 -11.11 4.80 -13.59
C SER A 14 -12.20 4.34 -12.62
N LYS A 15 -11.84 3.82 -11.44
CA LYS A 15 -12.76 3.24 -10.45
C LYS A 15 -13.16 4.22 -9.35
N VAL A 16 -12.49 5.36 -9.24
CA VAL A 16 -12.70 6.31 -8.16
C VAL A 16 -13.58 7.48 -8.58
N ASP A 17 -14.28 8.06 -7.61
CA ASP A 17 -15.07 9.26 -7.84
C ASP A 17 -14.15 10.44 -8.19
N LYS A 18 -14.40 11.06 -9.35
CA LYS A 18 -13.60 12.18 -9.87
C LYS A 18 -14.06 13.53 -9.33
N ASP A 19 -15.14 13.56 -8.54
CA ASP A 19 -15.59 14.76 -7.85
C ASP A 19 -14.67 15.09 -6.64
N ASP A 20 -13.92 14.10 -6.15
CA ASP A 20 -12.85 14.29 -5.17
C ASP A 20 -11.54 14.72 -5.86
N PHE A 21 -10.84 15.70 -5.27
CA PHE A 21 -9.50 16.09 -5.75
C PHE A 21 -8.48 15.01 -5.35
N ILE A 22 -8.00 14.25 -6.34
CA ILE A 22 -7.06 13.14 -6.16
C ILE A 22 -5.83 13.38 -7.05
N ASP A 23 -4.76 13.91 -6.47
CA ASP A 23 -3.53 14.27 -7.19
C ASP A 23 -2.23 13.67 -6.58
N GLU A 24 -2.36 12.91 -5.49
CA GLU A 24 -1.23 12.30 -4.76
C GLU A 24 -1.44 10.80 -4.48
N LEU A 25 -0.36 10.02 -4.43
CA LEU A 25 -0.40 8.58 -4.13
C LEU A 25 -1.03 8.26 -2.77
N ARG A 26 -0.78 9.12 -1.76
CA ARG A 26 -1.26 8.93 -0.38
C ARG A 26 -2.78 8.84 -0.24
N TYR A 27 -3.53 9.28 -1.25
CA TYR A 27 -4.98 9.10 -1.28
C TYR A 27 -5.41 7.64 -1.49
N PHE A 28 -4.47 6.78 -1.88
CA PHE A 28 -4.66 5.35 -2.15
C PHE A 28 -3.80 4.46 -1.27
N VAL A 29 -2.53 4.81 -1.10
CA VAL A 29 -1.57 4.04 -0.29
C VAL A 29 -0.74 5.00 0.54
N VAL A 30 -0.82 4.86 1.85
CA VAL A 30 0.01 5.58 2.81
C VAL A 30 1.17 4.67 3.22
N VAL A 31 2.39 5.19 3.21
CA VAL A 31 3.58 4.48 3.67
C VAL A 31 4.29 5.41 4.64
N ASP A 32 4.48 4.93 5.87
CA ASP A 32 5.15 5.68 6.93
C ASP A 32 6.24 4.82 7.55
N GLU A 33 7.37 5.43 7.95
CA GLU A 33 8.41 4.76 8.75
C GLU A 33 7.84 4.25 10.07
N ASN A 34 8.14 2.99 10.39
CA ASN A 34 7.83 2.40 11.69
C ASN A 34 8.94 2.74 12.66
N TYR A 35 8.65 3.56 13.67
CA TYR A 35 9.61 3.93 14.71
C TYR A 35 9.25 3.24 16.03
N GLU A 36 10.27 2.90 16.84
CA GLU A 36 10.04 2.57 18.24
C GLU A 36 9.60 3.84 18.98
N ASP A 37 8.30 4.01 19.18
CA ASP A 37 7.80 5.04 20.07
C ASP A 37 7.83 4.51 21.50
N PHE A 38 8.82 4.96 22.28
CA PHE A 38 9.10 4.48 23.64
C PHE A 38 7.96 4.74 24.66
N ASP A 39 6.89 5.44 24.27
CA ASP A 39 5.81 5.89 25.15
C ASP A 39 4.48 5.12 24.98
N ASP A 40 4.29 4.31 23.92
CA ASP A 40 3.01 3.63 23.66
C ASP A 40 3.13 2.09 23.76
N GLU A 41 2.67 1.55 24.89
CA GLU A 41 2.43 0.11 25.13
C GLU A 41 1.42 -0.54 24.13
N GLU A 42 0.83 0.24 23.21
CA GLU A 42 -0.17 -0.23 22.23
C GLU A 42 0.40 -0.65 20.86
N ASN A 43 1.68 -0.40 20.56
CA ASN A 43 2.29 -0.68 19.24
C ASN A 43 3.06 -2.02 19.15
N ASP A 44 2.61 -3.04 19.88
CA ASP A 44 3.27 -4.37 19.94
C ASP A 44 3.11 -5.24 18.66
N VAL A 45 2.44 -4.75 17.61
CA VAL A 45 2.15 -5.58 16.41
C VAL A 45 3.31 -5.60 15.41
N PHE A 46 4.07 -4.52 15.30
CA PHE A 46 5.15 -4.40 14.33
C PHE A 46 6.46 -4.00 15.01
N ASP A 47 7.33 -4.97 15.27
CA ASP A 47 8.71 -4.71 15.70
C ASP A 47 9.44 -3.90 14.60
N PRO A 48 9.87 -2.65 14.85
CA PRO A 48 10.55 -1.81 13.86
C PRO A 48 11.85 -2.42 13.32
N ALA A 49 12.51 -3.29 14.09
CA ALA A 49 13.69 -4.02 13.64
C ALA A 49 13.35 -5.07 12.57
N GLU A 50 12.12 -5.61 12.62
CA GLU A 50 11.61 -6.63 11.70
C GLU A 50 10.71 -6.04 10.60
N TYR A 51 10.16 -4.83 10.78
CA TYR A 51 9.29 -4.12 9.83
C TYR A 51 9.53 -2.61 9.94
N ASN A 52 10.38 -2.05 9.08
CA ASN A 52 10.76 -0.63 9.14
C ASN A 52 9.75 0.34 8.50
N TYR A 53 8.73 -0.19 7.81
CA TYR A 53 7.64 0.62 7.25
C TYR A 53 6.28 0.00 7.53
N LEU A 54 5.29 0.86 7.73
CA LEU A 54 3.87 0.52 7.74
C LEU A 54 3.26 0.95 6.41
N VAL A 55 2.47 0.06 5.81
CA VAL A 55 1.76 0.30 4.55
C VAL A 55 0.28 0.18 4.81
N TYR A 56 -0.45 1.27 4.63
CA TYR A 56 -1.90 1.32 4.76
C TYR A 56 -2.57 1.54 3.40
N ILE A 57 -3.47 0.63 3.04
CA ILE A 57 -4.31 0.70 1.85
C ILE A 57 -5.57 1.48 2.21
N THR A 58 -5.74 2.67 1.65
CA THR A 58 -6.88 3.50 2.04
C THR A 58 -8.20 2.83 1.64
N GLN A 59 -9.28 3.12 2.38
CA GLN A 59 -10.62 2.63 2.03
C GLN A 59 -10.98 2.91 0.55
N ARG A 60 -10.52 4.03 -0.01
CA ARG A 60 -10.71 4.36 -1.42
C ARG A 60 -10.04 3.35 -2.35
N ALA A 61 -8.80 2.95 -2.06
CA ALA A 61 -8.12 1.92 -2.82
C ALA A 61 -8.78 0.54 -2.62
N VAL A 62 -9.22 0.22 -1.40
CA VAL A 62 -9.98 -1.01 -1.10
C VAL A 62 -11.28 -1.07 -1.91
N ASP A 63 -12.05 0.01 -1.96
CA ASP A 63 -13.31 0.09 -2.70
C ASP A 63 -13.09 -0.02 -4.22
N ALA A 64 -12.01 0.57 -4.72
CA ALA A 64 -11.63 0.50 -6.14
C ALA A 64 -11.14 -0.90 -6.55
N LEU A 65 -10.38 -1.57 -5.68
CA LEU A 65 -9.81 -2.89 -5.90
C LEU A 65 -10.83 -4.02 -5.70
N GLY A 66 -11.76 -3.85 -4.75
CA GLY A 66 -12.67 -4.88 -4.27
C GLY A 66 -12.02 -5.77 -3.20
N LYS A 67 -12.75 -6.04 -2.10
CA LYS A 67 -12.24 -6.83 -0.96
C LYS A 67 -11.79 -8.23 -1.36
N GLU A 68 -12.42 -8.82 -2.37
CA GLU A 68 -12.06 -10.13 -2.93
C GLU A 68 -10.66 -10.18 -3.55
N ASN A 69 -10.07 -9.02 -3.86
CA ASN A 69 -8.75 -8.91 -4.48
C ASN A 69 -7.65 -8.50 -3.50
N LEU A 70 -7.98 -8.16 -2.25
CA LEU A 70 -6.99 -7.87 -1.20
C LEU A 70 -6.10 -9.08 -0.91
N GLU A 71 -6.67 -10.28 -0.93
CA GLU A 71 -5.90 -11.52 -0.81
C GLU A 71 -4.88 -11.70 -1.94
N ALA A 72 -5.24 -11.32 -3.16
CA ALA A 72 -4.30 -11.37 -4.28
C ALA A 72 -3.19 -10.31 -4.14
N LEU A 73 -3.52 -9.14 -3.57
CA LEU A 73 -2.58 -8.07 -3.29
C LEU A 73 -1.53 -8.51 -2.27
N TYR A 74 -1.93 -8.89 -1.06
CA TYR A 74 -0.95 -9.24 -0.03
C TYR A 74 -0.16 -10.52 -0.38
N ASN A 75 -0.76 -11.49 -1.07
CA ASN A 75 -0.03 -12.68 -1.56
C ASN A 75 1.02 -12.36 -2.62
N SER A 76 0.84 -11.25 -3.35
CA SER A 76 1.79 -10.79 -4.36
C SER A 76 2.91 -9.95 -3.72
N LEU A 77 2.58 -9.14 -2.71
CA LEU A 77 3.55 -8.39 -1.91
C LEU A 77 4.45 -9.32 -1.08
N ASP A 78 3.89 -10.34 -0.42
CA ASP A 78 4.63 -11.34 0.38
C ASP A 78 5.69 -12.11 -0.45
N LYS A 79 5.49 -12.19 -1.77
CA LYS A 79 6.43 -12.87 -2.70
C LYS A 79 7.41 -11.91 -3.36
N ASP A 80 7.30 -10.61 -3.11
CA ASP A 80 8.14 -9.60 -3.73
C ASP A 80 9.50 -9.57 -3.02
N SER A 81 10.56 -9.90 -3.77
CA SER A 81 11.93 -9.98 -3.22
C SER A 81 12.51 -8.64 -2.78
N SER A 82 11.81 -7.52 -2.97
CA SER A 82 12.20 -6.22 -2.41
C SER A 82 11.76 -6.03 -0.95
N PHE A 83 10.92 -6.92 -0.42
CA PHE A 83 10.57 -6.96 0.99
C PHE A 83 11.30 -8.14 1.64
N GLU A 84 12.14 -7.84 2.61
CA GLU A 84 12.87 -8.84 3.38
C GLU A 84 11.93 -9.61 4.31
N ASN A 85 11.00 -8.86 4.92
CA ASN A 85 9.90 -9.36 5.73
C ASN A 85 8.61 -8.68 5.29
N PHE A 86 7.51 -9.41 5.42
CA PHE A 86 6.16 -8.93 5.15
C PHE A 86 5.21 -9.51 6.20
N LEU A 87 4.33 -8.67 6.76
CA LEU A 87 3.31 -9.08 7.72
C LEU A 87 2.00 -8.38 7.40
N VAL A 88 0.92 -9.16 7.41
CA VAL A 88 -0.45 -8.66 7.33
C VAL A 88 -1.00 -8.57 8.76
N ALA A 89 -1.11 -7.36 9.30
CA ALA A 89 -1.76 -7.16 10.60
C ALA A 89 -3.28 -7.09 10.45
N GLU A 90 -3.74 -6.33 9.45
CA GLU A 90 -5.16 -6.19 9.10
C GLU A 90 -5.36 -6.35 7.58
N GLU A 91 -6.61 -6.35 7.12
CA GLU A 91 -6.93 -6.52 5.69
C GLU A 91 -6.33 -5.42 4.79
N ASP A 92 -6.03 -4.27 5.36
CA ASP A 92 -5.52 -3.07 4.71
C ASP A 92 -4.28 -2.47 5.40
N LEU A 93 -3.75 -3.10 6.46
CA LEU A 93 -2.56 -2.64 7.18
C LEU A 93 -1.46 -3.71 7.19
N TYR A 94 -0.32 -3.37 6.60
CA TYR A 94 0.82 -4.26 6.43
C TYR A 94 2.08 -3.67 7.06
N GLY A 95 2.91 -4.54 7.61
CA GLY A 95 4.28 -4.22 8.02
C GLY A 95 5.24 -4.78 6.99
N VAL A 96 6.20 -3.96 6.56
CA VAL A 96 7.21 -4.39 5.59
C VAL A 96 8.61 -4.03 6.07
N LYS A 97 9.58 -4.89 5.75
CA LYS A 97 11.00 -4.59 5.86
C LYS A 97 11.58 -4.41 4.48
N SER A 98 12.12 -3.23 4.20
CA SER A 98 12.67 -2.93 2.88
C SER A 98 13.79 -1.90 2.94
N GLU A 99 14.73 -2.01 2.00
CA GLU A 99 15.72 -0.97 1.70
C GLU A 99 15.15 0.14 0.78
N LEU A 100 13.92 -0.04 0.29
CA LEU A 100 13.19 0.98 -0.48
C LEU A 100 12.71 2.10 0.43
N ASN A 101 12.60 3.31 -0.11
CA ASN A 101 11.96 4.42 0.61
C ASN A 101 10.42 4.42 0.45
N GLU A 102 9.74 5.29 1.22
CA GLU A 102 8.27 5.44 1.22
C GLU A 102 7.67 5.64 -0.18
N GLU A 103 8.26 6.51 -1.02
CA GLU A 103 7.79 6.78 -2.39
C GLU A 103 7.90 5.51 -3.25
N GLU A 104 9.00 4.77 -3.14
CA GLU A 104 9.25 3.54 -3.90
C GLU A 104 8.30 2.40 -3.49
N ILE A 105 8.05 2.24 -2.18
CA ILE A 105 7.09 1.27 -1.65
C ILE A 105 5.68 1.64 -2.11
N GLY A 106 5.27 2.90 -1.93
CA GLY A 106 3.95 3.38 -2.34
C GLY A 106 3.71 3.18 -3.83
N LEU A 107 4.70 3.51 -4.67
CA LEU A 107 4.64 3.26 -6.12
C LEU A 107 4.51 1.77 -6.45
N LYS A 108 5.25 0.90 -5.77
CA LYS A 108 5.21 -0.54 -5.99
C LYS A 108 3.84 -1.12 -5.66
N VAL A 109 3.30 -0.78 -4.48
CA VAL A 109 1.97 -1.22 -4.05
C VAL A 109 0.91 -0.70 -5.01
N MET A 110 0.98 0.58 -5.40
CA MET A 110 0.03 1.18 -6.35
C MET A 110 0.05 0.52 -7.73
N ARG A 111 1.23 0.19 -8.27
CA ARG A 111 1.33 -0.55 -9.55
C ARG A 111 0.66 -1.91 -9.48
N LEU A 112 0.78 -2.59 -8.34
CA LEU A 112 0.18 -3.89 -8.15
C LEU A 112 -1.34 -3.80 -8.01
N ILE A 113 -1.85 -2.81 -7.28
CA ILE A 113 -3.29 -2.55 -7.19
C ILE A 113 -3.86 -2.27 -8.59
N ASP A 114 -3.24 -1.35 -9.33
CA ASP A 114 -3.69 -0.97 -10.67
C ASP A 114 -3.73 -2.17 -11.63
N LYS A 115 -2.68 -3.01 -11.58
CA LYS A 115 -2.60 -4.26 -12.34
C LYS A 115 -3.68 -5.27 -11.94
N LEU A 116 -3.95 -5.44 -10.65
CA LEU A 116 -4.98 -6.38 -10.18
C LEU A 116 -6.38 -5.94 -10.62
N ILE A 117 -6.63 -4.63 -10.68
CA ILE A 117 -7.87 -4.08 -11.24
C ILE A 117 -7.97 -4.38 -12.75
N GLU A 118 -6.87 -4.28 -13.50
CA GLU A 118 -6.85 -4.66 -14.93
C GLU A 118 -7.12 -6.15 -15.16
N GLU A 119 -6.51 -7.02 -14.35
CA GLU A 119 -6.59 -8.48 -14.54
C GLU A 119 -7.96 -9.06 -14.13
N ARG A 120 -8.72 -8.35 -13.30
CA ARG A 120 -9.94 -8.88 -12.63
C ARG A 120 -11.18 -7.99 -12.74
N GLY A 121 -11.04 -6.78 -13.28
CA GLY A 121 -12.12 -5.82 -13.54
C GLY A 121 -12.72 -5.94 -14.93
#